data_AF-A0AAD9U9N6-F1
#
_entry.id   AF-A0AAD9U9N6-F1
#
_cell.length_a   1.000
_cell.length_b   1.000
_cell.length_c   1.000
_cell.angle_alpha   90.00
_cell.angle_beta   90.00
_cell.angle_gamma   90.00
#
_symmetry.space_group_name_H-M   'P 1'
#
loop_
_entity.id
_entity.type
_entity.pdbx_description
1 polymer ?
#
loop_
_entity_poly.entity_id
_entity_poly.type
_entity_poly.pdbx_seq_one_letter_code
_entity_poly.pdbx_strand_id
1 'polypeptide(L)'
;MALKSSNSVALLFFSAFMILVTDIDAGDIAIYWGQNGYEGTLAETCAIGNYQYVNLAFLYRFGNGQTPVINLAGHCNPTNNGCAGLFDYVWVQFYNNPPCQYTSGSITNLVNSWKQWTTEITATKIFLGLPASPQAAGSGFIPASVLTSQVLPAINGSAKYGGVMLWSKYYDNGYSSSIKDSV
;
A
#
# COMPACT_ATOMS: atom_id res chain seq x y z
N MET A 1 47.17 -7.96 70.55
CA MET A 1 46.81 -6.54 70.73
C MET A 1 47.18 -5.84 69.42
N ALA A 2 46.31 -5.16 68.67
CA ALA A 2 44.98 -4.64 68.92
C ALA A 2 44.10 -4.79 67.66
N LEU A 3 42.79 -4.66 67.87
CA LEU A 3 41.70 -4.83 66.92
C LEU A 3 41.08 -3.45 66.56
N LYS A 4 40.31 -3.42 65.45
CA LYS A 4 39.30 -2.42 64.96
C LYS A 4 39.83 -1.36 63.97
N SER A 5 39.09 -0.89 62.96
CA SER A 5 37.64 -0.89 62.64
C SER A 5 37.46 -0.77 61.10
N SER A 6 36.61 -1.56 60.44
CA SER A 6 35.17 -1.37 60.15
C SER A 6 34.82 -0.44 58.98
N ASN A 7 33.95 -0.98 58.11
CA ASN A 7 33.02 -0.35 57.17
C ASN A 7 33.55 0.04 55.78
N SER A 8 33.21 -0.80 54.80
CA SER A 8 32.39 -0.34 53.65
C SER A 8 31.76 -1.54 52.97
N VAL A 9 30.57 -1.93 53.45
CA VAL A 9 29.60 -2.73 52.69
C VAL A 9 29.09 -1.81 51.59
N ALA A 10 29.79 -1.75 50.44
CA ALA A 10 29.42 -0.82 49.37
C ALA A 10 29.88 -1.28 47.98
N LEU A 11 29.81 -2.57 47.66
CA LEU A 11 30.05 -3.10 46.30
C LEU A 11 29.44 -4.50 46.25
N LEU A 12 28.48 -4.91 45.42
CA LEU A 12 27.91 -4.40 44.17
C LEU A 12 26.50 -4.98 44.06
N PHE A 13 25.47 -4.15 44.08
CA PHE A 13 24.21 -4.48 43.41
C PHE A 13 24.10 -3.55 42.21
N PHE A 14 24.86 -3.87 41.15
CA PHE A 14 24.55 -3.38 39.80
C PHE A 14 23.26 -4.10 39.36
N SER A 15 22.13 -3.65 39.91
CA SER A 15 20.84 -3.89 39.29
C SER A 15 20.87 -3.12 37.98
N ALA A 16 21.27 -3.81 36.92
CA ALA A 16 20.99 -3.37 35.56
C ALA A 16 19.47 -3.39 35.44
N PHE A 17 18.84 -2.26 35.77
CA PHE A 17 17.49 -1.96 35.35
C PHE A 17 17.57 -1.87 33.81
N MET A 18 17.39 -3.02 33.16
CA MET A 18 17.18 -3.08 31.73
C MET A 18 15.86 -2.35 31.50
N ILE A 19 15.93 -1.05 31.20
CA ILE A 19 14.78 -0.25 30.82
C ILE A 19 14.25 -0.93 29.55
N LEU A 20 13.16 -1.65 29.68
CA LEU A 20 12.35 -2.08 28.55
C LEU A 20 11.75 -0.78 28.01
N VAL A 21 12.44 -0.13 27.07
CA VAL A 21 11.82 0.91 26.25
C VAL A 21 10.80 0.16 25.40
N THR A 22 9.57 0.08 25.88
CA THR A 22 8.45 -0.15 24.98
C THR A 22 8.38 1.10 24.14
N ASP A 23 8.76 1.03 22.87
CA ASP A 23 8.31 2.02 21.90
C ASP A 23 6.79 2.06 22.04
N ILE A 24 6.28 3.10 22.69
CA ILE A 24 4.88 3.46 22.56
C ILE A 24 4.85 4.11 21.19
N ASP A 25 4.68 3.27 20.18
CA ASP A 25 4.59 3.71 18.79
C ASP A 25 3.42 4.70 18.71
N ALA A 26 3.76 5.99 18.68
CA ALA A 26 2.78 7.04 18.53
C ALA A 26 2.26 6.89 17.10
N GLY A 27 0.97 6.59 16.95
CA GLY A 27 0.40 6.27 15.64
C GLY A 27 0.63 7.36 14.59
N ASP A 28 0.72 6.93 13.33
CA ASP A 28 0.99 7.79 12.19
C ASP A 28 -0.17 8.74 11.84
N ILE A 29 0.16 9.91 11.28
CA ILE A 29 -0.83 10.85 10.72
C ILE A 29 -0.85 10.70 9.19
N ALA A 30 -2.06 10.57 8.64
CA ALA A 30 -2.31 10.58 7.19
C ALA A 30 -3.10 11.83 6.79
N ILE A 31 -2.81 12.40 5.62
CA ILE A 31 -3.53 13.55 5.07
C ILE A 31 -4.01 13.28 3.65
N TYR A 32 -5.13 13.90 3.25
CA TYR A 32 -5.61 13.88 1.87
C TYR A 32 -5.13 15.14 1.13
N TRP A 33 -4.59 15.00 -0.07
CA TRP A 33 -4.04 16.10 -0.88
C TRP A 33 -4.45 15.95 -2.35
N GLY A 34 -4.65 17.08 -3.03
CA GLY A 34 -4.87 17.13 -4.47
C GLY A 34 -6.32 17.38 -4.89
N GLN A 35 -7.14 17.97 -4.03
CA GLN A 35 -8.53 18.37 -4.38
C GLN A 35 -8.82 19.84 -4.07
N ASN A 36 -7.81 20.62 -3.68
CA ASN A 36 -7.96 22.05 -3.41
C ASN A 36 -6.76 22.83 -3.96
N GLY A 37 -7.00 23.76 -4.89
CA GLY A 37 -5.92 24.57 -5.49
C GLY A 37 -5.15 25.48 -4.50
N TYR A 38 -5.63 25.63 -3.25
CA TYR A 38 -5.01 26.46 -2.21
C TYR A 38 -4.27 25.67 -1.12
N GLU A 39 -3.94 24.39 -1.37
CA GLU A 39 -3.32 23.49 -0.39
C GLU A 39 -1.78 23.42 -0.48
N GLY A 40 -1.16 24.27 -1.31
CA GLY A 40 0.28 24.24 -1.58
C GLY A 40 0.71 23.08 -2.48
N THR A 41 2.00 22.88 -2.65
CA THR A 41 2.55 21.77 -3.44
C THR A 41 2.66 20.48 -2.61
N LEU A 42 2.71 19.33 -3.29
CA LEU A 42 2.93 18.04 -2.63
C LEU A 42 4.31 18.01 -1.94
N ALA A 43 5.33 18.59 -2.57
CA ALA A 43 6.67 18.67 -2.00
C ALA A 43 6.69 19.46 -0.67
N GLU A 44 6.01 20.59 -0.60
CA GLU A 44 5.85 21.35 0.64
C GLU A 44 5.10 20.53 1.69
N THR A 45 4.03 19.83 1.30
CA THR A 45 3.24 18.97 2.19
C THR A 45 4.10 17.87 2.81
N CYS A 46 4.92 17.18 2.00
CA CYS A 46 5.85 16.15 2.50
C CYS A 46 6.97 16.76 3.36
N ALA A 47 7.47 17.94 3.01
CA ALA A 47 8.55 18.61 3.75
C ALA A 47 8.13 19.09 5.16
N ILE A 48 6.82 19.23 5.43
CA ILE A 48 6.32 19.49 6.79
C ILE A 48 6.74 18.37 7.76
N GLY A 49 6.88 17.14 7.28
CA GLY A 49 7.34 16.01 8.10
C GLY A 49 6.31 15.48 9.11
N ASN A 50 5.06 15.95 9.06
CA ASN A 50 4.00 15.50 9.97
C ASN A 50 3.24 14.28 9.46
N TYR A 51 3.32 13.95 8.16
CA TYR A 51 2.46 12.96 7.53
C TYR A 51 3.28 11.76 7.06
N GLN A 52 2.96 10.58 7.58
CA GLN A 52 3.56 9.33 7.10
C GLN A 52 2.93 8.90 5.76
N TYR A 53 1.67 9.27 5.54
CA TYR A 53 0.93 8.95 4.33
C TYR A 53 0.23 10.18 3.78
N VAL A 54 0.50 10.51 2.51
CA VAL A 54 -0.28 11.49 1.75
C VAL A 54 -1.16 10.73 0.77
N ASN A 55 -2.46 10.68 1.05
CA ASN A 55 -3.44 10.06 0.17
C ASN A 55 -3.69 10.99 -1.01
N LEU A 56 -3.14 10.59 -2.17
CA LEU A 56 -3.26 11.33 -3.41
C LEU A 56 -4.40 10.78 -4.27
N ALA A 57 -5.27 11.71 -4.66
CA ALA A 57 -6.25 11.60 -5.73
C ALA A 57 -7.48 10.68 -5.59
N PHE A 58 -8.44 11.02 -6.46
CA PHE A 58 -9.58 10.23 -6.88
C PHE A 58 -9.43 10.00 -8.40
N LEU A 59 -9.41 8.75 -8.86
CA LEU A 59 -9.57 8.44 -10.29
C LEU A 59 -11.01 8.79 -10.67
N TYR A 60 -11.21 9.89 -11.40
CA TYR A 60 -12.56 10.29 -11.83
C TYR A 60 -12.97 9.64 -13.16
N ARG A 61 -12.00 9.15 -13.95
CA ARG A 61 -12.23 8.31 -15.13
C ARG A 61 -11.36 7.07 -15.04
N PHE A 62 -11.98 5.92 -14.93
CA PHE A 62 -11.30 4.62 -14.94
C PHE A 62 -12.22 3.55 -15.50
N GLY A 63 -11.63 2.56 -16.19
CA GLY A 63 -12.34 1.36 -16.61
C GLY A 63 -12.92 1.35 -18.03
N ASN A 64 -13.50 0.23 -18.46
CA ASN A 64 -14.13 0.00 -19.78
C ASN A 64 -13.22 0.31 -20.98
N GLY A 65 -11.93 0.00 -20.87
CA GLY A 65 -10.93 0.31 -21.91
C GLY A 65 -10.61 1.80 -22.04
N GLN A 66 -11.09 2.64 -21.13
CA GLN A 66 -10.74 4.05 -21.07
C GLN A 66 -9.35 4.23 -20.44
N THR A 67 -8.58 5.17 -20.97
CA THR A 67 -7.34 5.64 -20.33
C THR A 67 -7.68 6.22 -18.95
N PRO A 68 -7.09 5.72 -17.86
CA PRO A 68 -7.28 6.26 -16.52
C PRO A 68 -6.91 7.74 -16.49
N VAL A 69 -7.76 8.57 -15.87
CA VAL A 69 -7.47 9.99 -15.68
C VAL A 69 -7.61 10.36 -14.21
N ILE A 70 -6.58 11.03 -13.73
CA ILE A 70 -6.47 11.54 -12.38
C ILE A 70 -6.81 13.02 -12.36
N ASN A 71 -7.57 13.46 -11.35
CA ASN A 71 -7.82 14.88 -11.13
C ASN A 71 -7.12 15.28 -9.83
N LEU A 72 -6.06 16.07 -9.96
CA LEU A 72 -5.33 16.67 -8.85
C LEU A 72 -5.58 18.18 -8.77
N ALA A 73 -6.83 18.63 -8.99
CA ALA A 73 -7.25 20.03 -8.90
C ALA A 73 -6.36 21.05 -9.66
N GLY A 74 -5.75 20.64 -10.78
CA GLY A 74 -4.86 21.47 -11.58
C GLY A 74 -3.39 21.49 -11.13
N HIS A 75 -3.02 20.78 -10.06
CA HIS A 75 -1.64 20.66 -9.58
C HIS A 75 -0.70 19.96 -10.56
N CYS A 76 -1.26 19.15 -11.47
CA CYS A 76 -0.52 18.54 -12.56
C CYS A 76 -1.47 18.23 -13.72
N ASN A 77 -0.91 18.07 -14.91
CA ASN A 77 -1.67 17.70 -16.09
C ASN A 77 -1.48 16.20 -16.39
N PRO A 78 -2.53 15.37 -16.30
CA PRO A 78 -2.42 13.94 -16.59
C PRO A 78 -2.25 13.64 -18.10
N THR A 79 -2.66 14.55 -18.98
CA THR A 79 -2.65 14.33 -20.44
C THR A 79 -1.27 14.46 -21.09
N ASN A 80 -0.30 15.08 -20.40
CA ASN A 80 1.08 15.21 -20.87
C ASN A 80 2.08 14.53 -19.92
N ASN A 81 1.62 13.53 -19.15
CA ASN A 81 2.41 12.83 -18.14
C ASN A 81 2.90 13.73 -16.98
N GLY A 82 2.35 14.94 -16.81
CA GLY A 82 2.77 15.89 -15.78
C GLY A 82 2.47 15.47 -14.34
N CYS A 83 1.65 14.42 -14.14
CA CYS A 83 1.38 13.82 -12.83
C CYS A 83 2.26 12.60 -12.51
N ALA A 84 3.17 12.22 -13.41
CA ALA A 84 4.06 11.09 -13.21
C ALA A 84 5.05 11.35 -12.07
N GLY A 85 5.29 10.34 -11.23
CA GLY A 85 6.25 10.43 -10.13
C GLY A 85 5.71 11.11 -8.87
N LEU A 86 4.43 11.46 -8.82
CA LEU A 86 3.78 11.96 -7.60
C LEU A 86 3.36 10.83 -6.63
N PHE A 87 3.28 9.58 -7.11
CA PHE A 87 2.69 8.46 -6.36
C PHE A 87 3.75 7.47 -5.90
N ASP A 88 3.89 7.29 -4.59
CA ASP A 88 4.67 6.18 -4.05
C ASP A 88 3.93 4.85 -4.22
N TYR A 89 2.63 4.84 -3.94
CA TYR A 89 1.80 3.65 -3.93
C TYR A 89 0.59 3.80 -4.85
N VAL A 90 0.38 2.82 -5.73
CA VAL A 90 -0.77 2.78 -6.65
C VAL A 90 -1.46 1.42 -6.54
N TRP A 91 -2.67 1.36 -6.00
CA TRP A 91 -3.50 0.15 -6.01
C TRP A 91 -4.50 0.16 -7.18
N VAL A 92 -4.16 -0.53 -8.25
CA VAL A 92 -4.99 -0.60 -9.45
C VAL A 92 -6.16 -1.56 -9.19
N GLN A 93 -7.39 -1.09 -9.40
CA GLN A 93 -8.59 -1.92 -9.24
C GLN A 93 -8.77 -2.85 -10.45
N PHE A 94 -8.46 -4.15 -10.29
CA PHE A 94 -8.64 -5.18 -11.31
C PHE A 94 -9.98 -5.91 -11.17
N TYR A 95 -11.06 -5.14 -10.98
CA TYR A 95 -12.43 -5.62 -10.84
C TYR A 95 -13.44 -4.60 -11.37
N ASN A 96 -14.68 -5.03 -11.62
CA ASN A 96 -15.70 -4.25 -12.34
C ASN A 96 -15.22 -3.74 -13.72
N ASN A 97 -14.28 -4.46 -14.33
CA ASN A 97 -13.63 -4.07 -15.57
C ASN A 97 -13.21 -5.27 -16.44
N PRO A 98 -14.16 -5.86 -17.19
CA PRO A 98 -13.91 -7.05 -18.01
C PRO A 98 -12.65 -7.04 -18.90
N PRO A 99 -12.25 -5.90 -19.53
CA PRO A 99 -11.07 -5.86 -20.39
C PRO A 99 -9.73 -6.09 -19.67
N CYS A 100 -9.64 -5.83 -18.36
CA CYS A 100 -8.40 -5.88 -17.61
C CYS A 100 -8.47 -6.71 -16.32
N GLN A 101 -9.61 -7.26 -15.95
CA GLN A 101 -9.75 -8.10 -14.75
C GLN A 101 -9.55 -9.60 -15.02
N TYR A 102 -9.55 -10.39 -13.95
CA TYR A 102 -9.67 -11.85 -14.03
C TYR A 102 -11.05 -12.26 -14.55
N THR A 103 -11.06 -13.25 -15.44
CA THR A 103 -12.26 -13.94 -15.89
C THR A 103 -12.10 -15.43 -15.58
N SER A 104 -13.17 -16.12 -15.19
CA SER A 104 -13.09 -17.52 -14.80
C SER A 104 -12.33 -18.36 -15.84
N GLY A 105 -11.22 -18.97 -15.41
CA GLY A 105 -10.35 -19.79 -16.27
C GLY A 105 -9.30 -19.04 -17.09
N SER A 106 -9.16 -17.70 -16.95
CA SER A 106 -8.16 -16.92 -17.68
C SER A 106 -7.63 -15.73 -16.89
N ILE A 107 -6.30 -15.70 -16.71
CA ILE A 107 -5.56 -14.59 -16.08
C ILE A 107 -5.02 -13.59 -17.11
N THR A 108 -5.15 -13.88 -18.41
CA THR A 108 -4.42 -13.19 -19.49
C THR A 108 -4.68 -11.68 -19.52
N ASN A 109 -5.94 -11.25 -19.44
CA ASN A 109 -6.30 -9.83 -19.47
C ASN A 109 -5.69 -9.06 -18.30
N LEU A 110 -5.75 -9.65 -17.10
CA LEU A 110 -5.16 -9.10 -15.89
C LEU A 110 -3.64 -8.99 -16.01
N VAL A 111 -2.96 -10.06 -16.41
CA VAL A 111 -1.49 -10.06 -16.52
C VAL A 111 -1.01 -9.08 -17.60
N ASN A 112 -1.71 -8.96 -18.72
CA ASN A 112 -1.38 -7.98 -19.76
C ASN A 112 -1.57 -6.55 -19.26
N SER A 113 -2.67 -6.26 -18.57
CA SER A 113 -2.89 -4.94 -18.00
C SER A 113 -1.90 -4.62 -16.87
N TRP A 114 -1.55 -5.60 -16.02
CA TRP A 114 -0.51 -5.44 -15.00
C TRP A 114 0.84 -5.04 -15.60
N LYS A 115 1.25 -5.68 -16.69
CA LYS A 115 2.48 -5.32 -17.41
C LYS A 115 2.43 -3.88 -17.88
N GLN A 116 1.31 -3.46 -18.50
CA GLN A 116 1.13 -2.08 -18.94
C GLN A 116 1.27 -1.08 -17.78
N TRP A 117 0.58 -1.31 -16.66
CA TRP A 117 0.64 -0.44 -15.49
C TRP A 117 2.05 -0.36 -14.90
N THR A 118 2.75 -1.48 -14.80
CA THR A 118 4.11 -1.52 -14.24
C THR A 118 5.17 -0.92 -15.17
N THR A 119 4.94 -0.88 -16.49
CA THR A 119 5.86 -0.24 -17.44
C THR A 119 5.58 1.24 -17.66
N GLU A 120 4.31 1.65 -17.72
CA GLU A 120 3.92 3.00 -18.14
C GLU A 120 3.83 4.00 -16.98
N ILE A 121 3.52 3.54 -15.77
CA ILE A 121 3.32 4.44 -14.63
C ILE A 121 4.58 4.59 -13.80
N THR A 122 4.93 5.83 -13.49
CA THR A 122 5.99 6.18 -12.54
C THR A 122 5.43 6.16 -11.13
N ALA A 123 5.70 5.07 -10.41
CA ALA A 123 5.40 4.90 -9.00
C ALA A 123 6.44 3.99 -8.33
N THR A 124 6.63 4.15 -7.02
CA THR A 124 7.56 3.32 -6.23
C THR A 124 7.07 1.87 -6.16
N LYS A 125 5.79 1.67 -5.86
CA LYS A 125 5.14 0.37 -5.75
C LYS A 125 3.71 0.39 -6.32
N ILE A 126 3.34 -0.72 -6.96
CA ILE A 126 2.03 -0.96 -7.54
C ILE A 126 1.44 -2.21 -6.86
N PHE A 127 0.19 -2.10 -6.47
CA PHE A 127 -0.57 -3.13 -5.77
C PHE A 127 -1.68 -3.67 -6.67
N LEU A 128 -1.90 -4.98 -6.59
CA LEU A 128 -3.01 -5.65 -7.25
C LEU A 128 -4.28 -5.44 -6.43
N GLY A 129 -5.17 -4.54 -6.85
CA GLY A 129 -6.45 -4.27 -6.18
C GLY A 129 -7.52 -5.29 -6.56
N LEU A 130 -8.07 -6.00 -5.58
CA LEU A 130 -9.03 -7.09 -5.76
C LEU A 130 -10.24 -6.95 -4.82
N PRO A 131 -11.41 -7.48 -5.20
CA PRO A 131 -12.52 -7.63 -4.28
C PRO A 131 -12.22 -8.78 -3.30
N ALA A 132 -12.51 -8.57 -2.02
CA ALA A 132 -12.26 -9.56 -0.96
C ALA A 132 -13.27 -10.72 -0.96
N SER A 133 -14.40 -10.56 -1.64
CA SER A 133 -15.38 -11.61 -1.83
C SER A 133 -16.14 -11.43 -3.15
N PRO A 134 -16.86 -12.45 -3.66
CA PRO A 134 -17.71 -12.32 -4.84
C PRO A 134 -18.79 -11.23 -4.72
N GLN A 135 -19.22 -10.89 -3.51
CA GLN A 135 -20.25 -9.88 -3.24
C GLN A 135 -19.69 -8.45 -3.17
N ALA A 136 -18.37 -8.28 -3.12
CA ALA A 136 -17.75 -6.96 -2.96
C ALA A 136 -17.67 -6.17 -4.27
N ALA A 137 -17.87 -6.82 -5.41
CA ALA A 137 -17.85 -6.22 -6.75
C ALA A 137 -18.80 -6.99 -7.68
N GLY A 138 -19.26 -6.33 -8.75
CA GLY A 138 -20.10 -6.97 -9.77
C GLY A 138 -19.34 -7.98 -10.63
N SER A 139 -18.01 -7.89 -10.72
CA SER A 139 -17.17 -8.88 -11.41
C SER A 139 -15.68 -8.75 -11.01
N GLY A 140 -14.85 -9.73 -11.40
CA GLY A 140 -13.40 -9.67 -11.20
C GLY A 140 -12.86 -10.34 -9.93
N PHE A 141 -13.71 -11.01 -9.15
CA PHE A 141 -13.27 -11.81 -8.01
C PHE A 141 -12.39 -12.99 -8.45
N ILE A 142 -11.27 -13.15 -7.76
CA ILE A 142 -10.31 -14.23 -7.98
C ILE A 142 -10.40 -15.19 -6.79
N PRO A 143 -10.63 -16.50 -7.00
CA PRO A 143 -10.49 -17.46 -5.90
C PRO A 143 -9.07 -17.44 -5.34
N ALA A 144 -8.92 -17.56 -4.01
CA ALA A 144 -7.60 -17.52 -3.36
C ALA A 144 -6.61 -18.54 -3.97
N SER A 145 -7.07 -19.76 -4.27
CA SER A 145 -6.26 -20.78 -4.92
C SER A 145 -5.74 -20.37 -6.31
N VAL A 146 -6.55 -19.65 -7.10
CA VAL A 146 -6.13 -19.14 -8.42
C VAL A 146 -5.17 -17.96 -8.26
N LEU A 147 -5.44 -17.07 -7.31
CA LEU A 147 -4.56 -15.95 -7.01
C LEU A 147 -3.15 -16.43 -6.64
N THR A 148 -3.05 -17.38 -5.70
CA THR A 148 -1.76 -17.87 -5.19
C THR A 148 -1.02 -18.77 -6.18
N SER A 149 -1.73 -19.62 -6.92
CA SER A 149 -1.07 -20.57 -7.83
C SER A 149 -0.80 -20.04 -9.24
N GLN A 150 -1.50 -19.00 -9.70
CA GLN A 150 -1.40 -18.53 -11.09
C GLN A 150 -1.09 -17.05 -11.21
N VAL A 151 -1.83 -16.19 -10.50
CA VAL A 151 -1.71 -14.72 -10.69
C VAL A 151 -0.46 -14.17 -10.01
N LEU A 152 -0.23 -14.46 -8.72
CA LEU A 152 0.92 -13.94 -7.97
C LEU A 152 2.26 -14.34 -8.63
N PRO A 153 2.48 -15.62 -9.02
CA PRO A 153 3.71 -16.00 -9.72
C PRO A 153 3.92 -15.29 -11.06
N ALA A 154 2.85 -14.83 -11.72
CA ALA A 154 2.94 -14.13 -13.00
C ALA A 154 3.27 -12.63 -12.84
N ILE A 155 3.04 -12.03 -11.67
CA ILE A 155 3.14 -10.57 -11.47
C ILE A 155 4.22 -10.14 -10.47
N ASN A 156 4.56 -11.00 -9.50
CA ASN A 156 5.45 -10.64 -8.38
C ASN A 156 6.94 -10.49 -8.77
N GLY A 157 7.33 -10.96 -9.96
CA GLY A 157 8.67 -10.74 -10.51
C GLY A 157 8.93 -9.28 -10.94
N SER A 158 7.92 -8.42 -10.96
CA SER A 158 8.09 -6.99 -11.23
C SER A 158 8.75 -6.29 -10.04
N ALA A 159 9.80 -5.48 -10.27
CA ALA A 159 10.42 -4.68 -9.22
C ALA A 159 9.44 -3.69 -8.54
N LYS A 160 8.39 -3.29 -9.27
CA LYS A 160 7.32 -2.42 -8.77
C LYS A 160 6.22 -3.18 -8.03
N TYR A 161 6.25 -4.51 -7.93
CA TYR A 161 5.27 -5.24 -7.13
C TYR A 161 5.36 -4.79 -5.66
N GLY A 162 4.23 -4.31 -5.13
CA GLY A 162 4.09 -3.86 -3.75
C GLY A 162 3.21 -4.75 -2.88
N GLY A 163 2.35 -5.58 -3.49
CA GLY A 163 1.44 -6.46 -2.77
C GLY A 163 0.04 -6.49 -3.37
N VAL A 164 -0.93 -6.80 -2.51
CA VAL A 164 -2.36 -6.89 -2.85
C VAL A 164 -3.13 -5.87 -2.02
N MET A 165 -4.07 -5.16 -2.66
CA MET A 165 -5.06 -4.31 -1.99
C MET A 165 -6.43 -5.01 -2.05
N LEU A 166 -7.18 -5.00 -0.95
CA LEU A 166 -8.49 -5.65 -0.87
C LEU A 166 -9.62 -4.65 -0.62
N TRP A 167 -10.64 -4.70 -1.47
CA TRP A 167 -11.93 -4.04 -1.26
C TRP A 167 -12.97 -5.08 -0.79
N SER A 168 -13.46 -5.06 0.44
CA SER A 168 -13.07 -4.22 1.58
C SER A 168 -13.10 -5.06 2.86
N LYS A 169 -12.70 -4.48 4.01
CA LYS A 169 -12.71 -5.20 5.31
C LYS A 169 -14.06 -5.83 5.65
N TYR A 170 -15.17 -5.23 5.24
CA TYR A 170 -16.51 -5.77 5.47
C TYR A 170 -16.72 -7.12 4.76
N TYR A 171 -16.16 -7.26 3.57
CA TYR A 171 -16.26 -8.48 2.76
C TYR A 171 -15.12 -9.47 3.01
N ASP A 172 -14.02 -9.01 3.61
CA ASP A 172 -12.89 -9.85 3.98
C ASP A 172 -13.19 -10.70 5.24
N ASN A 173 -13.79 -11.86 4.97
CA ASN A 173 -14.11 -12.90 5.94
C ASN A 173 -13.15 -14.10 5.81
N GLY A 174 -11.84 -13.81 5.72
CA GLY A 174 -10.77 -14.82 5.64
C GLY A 174 -10.07 -14.91 4.29
N TYR A 175 -10.38 -14.00 3.35
CA TYR A 175 -9.70 -13.95 2.07
C TYR A 175 -8.24 -13.51 2.26
N SER A 176 -8.01 -12.45 3.03
CA SER A 176 -6.65 -12.01 3.40
C SER A 176 -5.86 -13.10 4.11
N SER A 177 -6.47 -13.77 5.09
CA SER A 177 -5.85 -14.91 5.80
C SER A 177 -5.43 -16.04 4.85
N SER A 178 -6.21 -16.28 3.79
CA SER A 178 -5.94 -17.35 2.82
C SER A 178 -4.78 -17.04 1.86
N ILE A 179 -4.36 -15.77 1.76
CA ILE A 179 -3.32 -15.33 0.82
C ILE A 179 -2.09 -14.71 1.52
N LYS A 180 -2.15 -14.50 2.83
CA LYS A 180 -1.18 -13.71 3.61
C LYS A 180 0.28 -14.15 3.45
N ASP A 181 0.50 -15.47 3.35
CA ASP A 181 1.85 -16.05 3.26
C ASP A 181 2.36 -16.14 1.82
N SER A 182 1.50 -15.86 0.83
CA SER A 182 1.85 -15.84 -0.58
C SER A 182 2.13 -14.44 -1.13
N VAL A 183 1.75 -13.40 -0.39
CA VAL A 183 1.91 -11.98 -0.74
C VAL A 183 3.19 -11.41 -0.15
#